data_AF-A0AAJ2NSP6-F1
#
_entry.id   AF-A0AAJ2NSP6-F1
#
_cell.length_a   1.000
_cell.length_b   1.000
_cell.length_c   1.000
_cell.angle_alpha   90.00
_cell.angle_beta   90.00
_cell.angle_gamma   90.00
#
_symmetry.space_group_name_H-M   'P 1'
#
loop_
_entity.id
_entity.type
_entity.pdbx_description
1 polymer ?
#
loop_
_entity_poly.entity_id
_entity_poly.type
_entity_poly.pdbx_seq_one_letter_code
_entity_poly.pdbx_strand_id
1 'polypeptide(L)'
;CVSQSGEQAGDIARVAALIAGFPVEVPGTTVDRQCGSCQQAVHFAAQAILAGDMDVVIAGGVESMSRVPMGSNYHGAEEPFSPNLRSKYEM
;
A
#
# COMPACT_ATOMS: atom_id res chain seq x y z
N CYS A 1 2.24 -1.27 2.05
CA CYS A 1 3.16 -0.36 2.72
C CYS A 1 2.33 0.74 3.39
N VAL A 2 2.79 1.26 4.53
CA VAL A 2 2.20 2.43 5.20
C VAL A 2 2.80 3.73 4.65
N SER A 3 4.03 3.69 4.13
CA SER A 3 4.69 4.85 3.53
C SER A 3 4.90 4.64 2.04
N GLN A 4 3.92 5.04 1.22
CA GLN A 4 4.01 5.05 -0.24
C GLN A 4 4.89 6.21 -0.74
N SER A 5 6.17 6.16 -0.40
CA SER A 5 7.17 7.19 -0.73
C SER A 5 8.47 6.54 -1.22
N GLY A 6 9.23 7.28 -2.03
CA GLY A 6 10.49 6.82 -2.60
C GLY A 6 10.36 5.46 -3.31
N GLU A 7 11.19 4.51 -2.91
CA GLU A 7 11.28 3.17 -3.51
C GLU A 7 10.05 2.29 -3.30
N GLN A 8 9.13 2.67 -2.40
CA GLN A 8 7.89 1.95 -2.14
C GLN A 8 6.66 2.65 -2.73
N ALA A 9 6.86 3.73 -3.50
CA ALA A 9 5.80 4.46 -4.21
C ALA A 9 5.54 3.85 -5.60
N GLY A 10 4.59 4.44 -6.33
CA GLY A 10 4.37 4.09 -7.74
C GLY A 10 3.85 2.67 -7.96
N ASP A 11 2.99 2.21 -7.05
CA ASP A 11 2.42 0.86 -7.04
C ASP A 11 3.49 -0.25 -6.95
N ILE A 12 4.11 -0.37 -5.77
CA ILE A 12 5.18 -1.33 -5.50
C ILE A 12 4.78 -2.79 -5.76
N ALA A 13 3.50 -3.14 -5.61
CA ALA A 13 2.98 -4.46 -5.97
C ALA A 13 3.21 -4.76 -7.46
N ARG A 14 2.91 -3.80 -8.34
CA ARG A 14 3.13 -3.94 -9.78
C ARG A 14 4.60 -3.89 -10.15
N VAL A 15 5.35 -2.94 -9.60
CA VAL A 15 6.79 -2.79 -9.88
C VAL A 15 7.56 -4.06 -9.47
N ALA A 16 7.28 -4.61 -8.28
CA ALA A 16 7.92 -5.83 -7.81
C ALA A 16 7.60 -7.05 -8.70
N ALA A 17 6.35 -7.21 -9.13
CA ALA A 17 5.96 -8.31 -10.03
C ALA A 17 6.71 -8.23 -11.38
N LEU A 18 6.81 -7.03 -11.96
CA LEU A 18 7.56 -6.82 -13.20
C LEU A 18 9.06 -7.11 -13.03
N ILE A 19 9.67 -6.65 -11.94
CA ILE A 19 11.08 -6.96 -11.62
C ILE A 19 11.29 -8.47 -11.45
N ALA A 20 10.33 -9.17 -10.86
CA ALA A 20 10.36 -10.62 -10.69
C ALA A 20 10.09 -11.41 -11.99
N GLY A 21 9.85 -10.73 -13.11
CA GLY A 21 9.64 -11.35 -14.42
C GLY A 21 8.23 -11.90 -14.63
N PHE A 22 7.24 -11.41 -13.88
CA PHE A 22 5.84 -11.77 -14.15
C PHE A 22 5.39 -11.19 -15.50
N PRO A 23 4.48 -11.87 -16.21
CA PRO A 23 3.93 -11.35 -17.45
C PRO A 23 3.29 -9.96 -17.29
N VAL A 24 3.35 -9.15 -18.35
CA VAL A 24 2.88 -7.75 -18.30
C VAL A 24 1.36 -7.65 -18.11
N GLU A 25 0.61 -8.69 -18.45
CA GLU A 25 -0.82 -8.82 -18.24
C GLU A 25 -1.21 -9.09 -16.78
N VAL A 26 -0.29 -9.55 -15.92
CA VAL A 26 -0.58 -9.80 -14.50
C VAL A 26 -0.75 -8.47 -13.75
N PRO A 27 -1.93 -8.14 -13.22
CA PRO A 27 -2.13 -6.86 -12.55
C PRO A 27 -1.39 -6.80 -11.21
N GLY A 28 -1.13 -5.59 -10.73
CA GLY A 28 -0.65 -5.32 -9.38
C GLY A 28 -1.46 -4.17 -8.79
N THR A 29 -1.65 -4.16 -7.48
CA THR A 29 -2.29 -3.04 -6.78
C THR A 29 -1.76 -2.95 -5.37
N THR A 30 -1.20 -1.79 -5.04
CA THR A 30 -0.74 -1.48 -3.68
C THR A 30 -1.85 -0.80 -2.91
N VAL A 31 -2.17 -1.34 -1.74
CA VAL A 31 -3.19 -0.79 -0.84
C VAL A 31 -2.53 -0.19 0.41
N ASP A 32 -3.10 0.91 0.89
CA ASP A 32 -2.74 1.55 2.14
C ASP A 32 -3.94 1.55 3.09
N ARG A 33 -3.85 0.72 4.13
CA ARG A 33 -4.70 0.74 5.32
C ARG A 33 -3.81 0.81 6.56
N GLN A 34 -2.77 1.64 6.49
CA GLN A 34 -1.71 1.75 7.48
C GLN A 34 -1.17 0.37 7.92
N CYS A 35 -1.03 0.12 9.23
CA CYS A 35 -0.57 -1.16 9.77
C CYS A 35 -1.41 -2.36 9.32
N GLY A 36 -2.66 -2.15 8.92
CA GLY A 36 -3.57 -3.20 8.43
C GLY A 36 -3.47 -3.49 6.93
N SER A 37 -2.53 -2.88 6.20
CA SER A 37 -2.47 -2.97 4.74
C SER A 37 -2.32 -4.41 4.21
N CYS A 38 -1.45 -5.22 4.81
CA CYS A 38 -1.25 -6.60 4.34
C CYS A 38 -2.50 -7.46 4.56
N GLN A 39 -3.18 -7.28 5.70
CA GLN A 39 -4.43 -7.98 6.00
C GLN A 39 -5.55 -7.53 5.04
N GLN A 40 -5.61 -6.23 4.73
CA GLN A 40 -6.55 -5.71 3.74
C GLN A 40 -6.29 -6.30 2.35
N ALA A 41 -5.03 -6.46 1.95
CA ALA A 41 -4.67 -7.11 0.68
C ALA A 41 -5.18 -8.56 0.63
N VAL A 42 -5.05 -9.31 1.73
CA VAL A 42 -5.59 -10.68 1.84
C VAL A 42 -7.11 -10.68 1.72
N HIS A 43 -7.80 -9.74 2.37
CA HIS A 43 -9.26 -9.63 2.24
C HIS A 43 -9.68 -9.34 0.79
N PHE A 44 -9.00 -8.42 0.09
CA PHE A 44 -9.30 -8.14 -1.30
C PHE A 44 -9.04 -9.33 -2.23
N ALA A 45 -7.94 -10.06 -2.02
CA ALA A 45 -7.66 -11.28 -2.77
C ALA A 45 -8.76 -12.34 -2.59
N ALA A 46 -9.18 -12.57 -1.34
CA ALA A 46 -10.27 -13.49 -1.05
C ALA A 46 -11.58 -13.04 -1.70
N GLN A 47 -11.91 -11.74 -1.64
CA GLN A 47 -13.11 -11.19 -2.27
C GLN A 47 -13.09 -11.33 -3.79
N ALA A 48 -11.97 -11.04 -4.46
CA ALA A 48 -11.85 -11.17 -5.91
C ALA A 48 -12.03 -12.61 -6.38
N ILE A 49 -11.48 -13.58 -5.64
CA ILE A 49 -11.67 -15.01 -5.92
C ILE A 49 -13.13 -15.42 -5.69
N LEU A 50 -13.73 -15.02 -4.56
CA LEU A 50 -15.13 -15.35 -4.25
C LEU A 50 -16.13 -14.72 -5.23
N ALA A 51 -15.80 -13.54 -5.78
CA ALA A 51 -16.60 -12.85 -6.79
C ALA A 51 -16.48 -13.50 -8.18
N GLY A 52 -15.47 -14.32 -8.41
CA GLY A 52 -15.15 -14.89 -9.73
C GLY A 52 -14.40 -13.95 -10.66
N ASP A 53 -13.86 -12.84 -10.12
CA ASP A 53 -13.08 -11.86 -10.90
C ASP A 53 -11.64 -12.34 -11.16
N MET A 54 -11.11 -13.22 -10.29
CA MET A 54 -9.75 -13.74 -10.36
C MET A 54 -9.68 -15.20 -9.89
N ASP A 55 -8.94 -16.05 -10.59
CA ASP A 55 -8.76 -17.45 -10.18
C ASP A 55 -7.63 -17.63 -9.15
N VAL A 56 -6.56 -16.84 -9.27
CA VAL A 56 -5.36 -16.91 -8.42
C VAL A 56 -4.87 -15.50 -8.13
N VAL A 57 -4.58 -15.23 -6.85
CA VAL A 57 -4.08 -13.93 -6.39
C VAL A 57 -2.94 -14.13 -5.40
N ILE A 58 -1.86 -13.36 -5.57
CA ILE A 58 -0.78 -13.25 -4.58
C ILE A 58 -1.07 -12.03 -3.72
N ALA A 59 -1.26 -12.23 -2.42
CA ALA A 59 -1.53 -11.16 -1.46
C ALA A 59 -0.45 -11.06 -0.39
N GLY A 60 -0.10 -9.84 0.00
CA GLY A 60 0.92 -9.59 1.01
C GLY A 60 1.18 -8.11 1.24
N GLY A 61 2.32 -7.81 1.85
CA GLY A 61 2.78 -6.44 2.05
C GLY A 61 4.28 -6.40 2.26
N VAL A 62 4.87 -5.27 1.90
CA VAL A 62 6.28 -4.95 2.12
C VAL A 62 6.39 -3.59 2.81
N GLU A 63 7.38 -3.47 3.68
CA GLU A 63 7.81 -2.21 4.28
C GLU A 63 9.33 -2.27 4.55
N SER A 64 10.09 -1.28 4.09
CA SER A 64 11.52 -1.12 4.37
C SER A 64 11.74 0.16 5.16
N MET A 65 11.52 0.08 6.49
CA MET A 65 11.61 1.24 7.37
C MET A 65 13.02 1.85 7.49
N SER A 66 14.06 1.08 7.16
CA SER A 66 15.44 1.57 7.13
C SER A 66 15.75 2.44 5.90
N ARG A 67 15.01 2.26 4.81
CA ARG A 67 15.20 3.00 3.54
C ARG A 67 14.13 4.06 3.35
N VAL A 68 12.90 3.79 3.79
CA VAL A 68 11.76 4.70 3.80
C VAL A 68 11.26 4.77 5.24
N PRO A 69 11.77 5.71 6.06
CA PRO A 69 11.34 5.87 7.44
C PRO A 69 9.83 6.12 7.55
N MET A 70 9.23 5.68 8.66
CA MET A 70 7.82 5.92 8.93
C MET A 70 7.47 7.42 8.85
N GLY A 71 6.39 7.76 8.15
CA GLY A 71 5.96 9.14 7.95
C GLY A 71 6.62 9.84 6.77
N SER A 72 7.47 9.16 5.98
CA SER A 72 8.09 9.73 4.77
C SER A 72 7.09 10.18 3.70
N ASN A 73 5.84 9.70 3.76
CA ASN A 73 4.73 10.15 2.92
C ASN A 73 4.19 11.55 3.30
N TYR A 74 4.50 12.04 4.51
CA TYR A 74 4.18 13.40 4.95
C TYR A 74 5.32 14.39 4.67
N HIS A 75 6.39 13.97 4.00
CA HIS A 75 7.54 14.84 3.75
C HIS A 75 7.11 16.11 2.99
N GLY A 76 7.42 17.27 3.56
CA GLY A 76 7.04 18.58 3.02
C GLY A 76 5.67 19.09 3.50
N ALA A 77 4.94 18.32 4.31
CA ALA A 77 3.74 18.78 5.01
C ALA A 77 4.08 19.04 6.49
N GLU A 78 4.32 20.30 6.84
CA GLU A 78 4.60 20.71 8.23
C GLU A 78 3.43 20.38 9.17
N GLU A 79 2.20 20.53 8.67
CA GLU A 79 0.97 20.17 9.36
C GLU A 79 0.13 19.24 8.45
N PRO A 80 0.40 17.93 8.43
CA PRO A 80 -0.22 17.00 7.47
C PRO A 80 -1.72 16.81 7.70
N PHE A 81 -2.23 17.25 8.84
CA PHE A 81 -3.63 17.16 9.19
C PHE A 81 -4.29 18.53 9.29
N SER A 82 -5.52 18.63 8.75
CA SER A 82 -6.24 19.90 8.70
C SER A 82 -6.49 20.52 10.10
N PRO A 83 -6.55 21.86 10.21
CA PRO A 83 -6.87 22.53 11.47
C PRO A 83 -8.22 22.11 12.07
N ASN A 84 -9.22 21.81 11.22
CA ASN A 84 -10.53 21.35 11.68
C ASN A 84 -10.47 19.97 12.34
N LEU A 85 -9.58 19.09 11.87
CA LEU A 85 -9.41 17.77 12.45
C LEU A 85 -8.70 17.87 13.80
N ARG A 86 -7.65 18.69 13.87
CA ARG A 86 -6.89 18.97 15.10
C ARG A 86 -7.69 19.70 16.18
N SER A 87 -8.69 20.50 15.82
CA SER A 87 -9.54 21.18 16.81
C SER A 87 -10.57 20.24 17.46
N LYS A 88 -10.83 19.08 16.84
CA LYS A 88 -11.82 18.11 17.31
C LYS A 88 -11.20 16.93 18.07
N TYR A 89 -9.98 16.56 17.72
CA TYR A 89 -9.34 15.34 18.23
C TYR A 89 -7.86 15.60 18.56
N GLU A 90 -7.36 14.91 19.58
CA GLU A 90 -5.92 14.78 19.80
C GLU A 90 -5.34 13.97 18.64
N MET A 91 -4.40 14.61 17.93
CA MET A 91 -3.61 14.00 16.86
C MET A 91 -2.14 14.30 17.10
#